data_AF-A0A1Y3WVR3-F1
#
_entry.id   AF-A0A1Y3WVR3-F1
#
_cell.length_a   1.000
_cell.length_b   1.000
_cell.length_c   1.000
_cell.angle_alpha   90.00
_cell.angle_beta   90.00
_cell.angle_gamma   90.00
#
_symmetry.space_group_name_H-M   'P 1'
#
loop_
_entity.id
_entity.type
_entity.pdbx_description
1 polymer ?
#
loop_
_entity_poly.entity_id
_entity_poly.type
_entity_poly.pdbx_seq_one_letter_code
_entity_poly.pdbx_strand_id
1 'polypeptide(L)'
;MSGPRTYFAIDLKSYYASAECAARGLDPLTTNLVVADASRTEKTICLAVSPSLKALGIPGRARLFEVVQKVKEANDARLRAAIRSRAAMKKEGKWSLAAPSYDAKALAADPSLEISYLVAPPRMAYYEKVSRQIYGIYLKYVAPEDMVVYSIDEVFIDATPYLTYYNMGPHDLAKTMIREVLYTTGITATAGIGSNLYLAKLAMDITAKHAAPDQDGVRIAELNEEAFRYLLWDHKPLTDFWQVGPGTVRRLEKHGIHTMGELARASLCDEDMLYREFGVDAEILIDHAWGIEPCGMKEINAYQPETNSLCEGQVLSCPYTCEKTRLIVQEMTDSLVYQLMDKGLVTDGLTLDIGYDRENCDSGGYRGPVQIDRYGRTLPKPSHGSVRLESATNLGSQLQAAATALFDRIVNPKLTVRRLTLTANRVVKDPGIFQTDFFTDAAKLEKEKSLQEAMLGLKKRFGKNAVLKGSNYLEGATMRDRNGRIGGHKAE
;
A
#
# COMPACT_ATOMS: atom_id res chain seq x y z
N MET A 1 -37.53 14.86 -1.03
CA MET A 1 -36.26 14.90 -1.77
C MET A 1 -35.14 14.92 -0.74
N SER A 2 -34.22 13.96 -0.78
CA SER A 2 -32.99 14.01 0.03
C SER A 2 -32.27 15.31 -0.28
N GLY A 3 -31.79 16.05 0.73
CA GLY A 3 -30.94 17.21 0.52
C GLY A 3 -29.61 16.84 -0.18
N PRO A 4 -28.77 17.83 -0.53
CA PRO A 4 -27.47 17.59 -1.12
C PRO A 4 -26.63 16.70 -0.20
N ARG A 5 -25.99 15.68 -0.77
CA ARG A 5 -25.07 14.80 -0.04
C ARG A 5 -23.73 15.50 0.16
N THR A 6 -23.05 15.16 1.24
CA THR A 6 -21.70 15.67 1.54
C THR A 6 -20.86 14.55 2.12
N TYR A 7 -19.75 14.27 1.45
CA TYR A 7 -18.78 13.26 1.86
C TYR A 7 -17.45 13.91 2.19
N PHE A 8 -16.73 13.34 3.15
CA PHE A 8 -15.33 13.67 3.41
C PHE A 8 -14.42 12.53 2.98
N ALA A 9 -13.28 12.87 2.39
CA ALA A 9 -12.11 12.00 2.30
C ALA A 9 -11.02 12.61 3.18
N ILE A 10 -10.48 11.86 4.15
CA ILE A 10 -9.45 12.37 5.08
C ILE A 10 -8.22 11.46 5.02
N ASP A 11 -7.05 12.05 4.78
CA ASP A 11 -5.75 11.36 4.63
C ASP A 11 -4.68 11.96 5.56
N LEU A 12 -3.93 11.09 6.23
CA LEU A 12 -2.85 11.49 7.13
C LEU A 12 -1.57 11.82 6.35
N LYS A 13 -1.08 13.04 6.52
CA LYS A 13 0.05 13.55 5.74
C LYS A 13 1.33 12.78 6.03
N SER A 14 1.88 12.09 5.03
CA SER A 14 3.12 11.30 5.15
C SER A 14 3.09 10.36 6.37
N TYR A 15 1.98 9.63 6.54
CA TYR A 15 1.59 8.97 7.78
C TYR A 15 2.72 8.33 8.60
N TYR A 16 3.45 7.34 8.07
CA TYR A 16 4.48 6.66 8.87
C TYR A 16 5.61 7.60 9.30
N ALA A 17 6.04 8.52 8.44
CA ALA A 17 7.07 9.50 8.82
C ALA A 17 6.54 10.44 9.91
N SER A 18 5.27 10.86 9.81
CA SER A 18 4.63 11.70 10.82
C SER A 18 4.45 10.99 12.15
N ALA A 19 4.08 9.71 12.14
CA ALA A 19 4.00 8.88 13.34
C ALA A 19 5.37 8.69 14.02
N GLU A 20 6.45 8.55 13.23
CA GLU A 20 7.81 8.47 13.75
C GLU A 20 8.31 9.83 14.30
N CYS A 21 7.99 10.95 13.66
CA CYS A 21 8.29 12.29 14.18
C CYS A 21 7.56 12.56 15.50
N ALA A 22 6.24 12.33 15.54
CA ALA A 22 5.43 12.51 16.74
C ALA A 22 5.91 11.65 17.91
N ALA A 23 6.27 10.38 17.66
CA ALA A 23 6.85 9.48 18.67
C ALA A 23 8.16 10.00 19.29
N ARG A 24 8.87 10.89 18.58
CA ARG A 24 10.15 11.48 19.00
C ARG A 24 10.00 12.91 19.53
N GLY A 25 8.78 13.43 19.64
CA GLY A 25 8.53 14.82 20.01
C GLY A 25 9.01 15.83 18.95
N LEU A 26 9.08 15.41 17.69
CA LEU A 26 9.51 16.24 16.56
C LEU A 26 8.32 16.70 15.72
N ASP A 27 8.41 17.89 15.12
CA ASP A 27 7.38 18.42 14.21
C ASP A 27 7.40 17.66 12.88
N PRO A 28 6.34 16.92 12.51
CA PRO A 28 6.28 16.18 11.25
C PRO A 28 6.43 17.02 9.99
N LEU A 29 6.07 18.30 10.03
CA LEU A 29 6.06 19.16 8.85
C LEU A 29 7.45 19.73 8.52
N THR A 30 8.34 19.81 9.51
CA THR A 30 9.67 20.43 9.35
C THR A 30 10.81 19.44 9.49
N THR A 31 10.59 18.31 10.15
CA THR A 31 11.64 17.31 10.38
C THR A 31 11.90 16.46 9.14
N ASN A 32 13.13 16.52 8.63
CA ASN A 32 13.64 15.64 7.59
C ASN A 32 13.81 14.22 8.14
N LEU A 33 12.80 13.39 7.92
CA LEU A 33 12.80 11.98 8.31
C LEU A 33 12.37 11.09 7.15
N VAL A 34 12.99 9.91 7.05
CA VAL A 34 12.58 8.82 6.16
C VAL A 34 12.37 7.54 6.96
N VAL A 35 11.33 6.78 6.61
CA VAL A 35 11.05 5.46 7.21
C VAL A 35 11.61 4.39 6.29
N ALA A 36 12.71 3.74 6.70
CA ALA A 36 13.40 2.73 5.91
C ALA A 36 14.18 1.76 6.81
N ASP A 37 14.34 0.51 6.35
CA ASP A 37 15.16 -0.48 7.04
C ASP A 37 16.63 -0.36 6.61
N ALA A 38 17.37 0.53 7.27
CA ALA A 38 18.78 0.84 6.96
C ALA A 38 19.75 -0.32 7.23
N SER A 39 19.34 -1.37 7.95
CA SER A 39 20.18 -2.58 8.09
C SER A 39 20.21 -3.43 6.82
N ARG A 40 19.37 -3.09 5.82
CA ARG A 40 19.43 -3.67 4.47
C ARG A 40 20.35 -2.82 3.58
N THR A 41 20.37 -3.12 2.29
CA THR A 41 21.06 -2.28 1.32
C THR A 41 20.32 -0.95 1.12
N GLU A 42 21.02 0.08 0.64
CA GLU A 42 20.40 1.36 0.25
C GLU A 42 19.39 1.23 -0.90
N LYS A 43 19.30 0.05 -1.54
CA LYS A 43 18.25 -0.31 -2.49
C LYS A 43 16.91 -0.63 -1.80
N THR A 44 16.87 -0.59 -0.47
CA THR A 44 15.64 -0.75 0.31
C THR A 44 14.63 0.35 -0.03
N ILE A 45 13.36 0.01 0.04
CA ILE A 45 12.29 0.98 -0.18
C ILE A 45 12.09 1.83 1.08
N CYS A 46 11.91 3.13 0.89
CA CYS A 46 11.41 4.01 1.92
C CYS A 46 9.89 3.87 1.97
N LEU A 47 9.36 3.48 3.13
CA LEU A 47 7.92 3.34 3.32
C LEU A 47 7.21 4.69 3.40
N ALA A 48 7.90 5.71 3.92
CA ALA A 48 7.42 7.07 3.94
C ALA A 48 8.60 8.04 3.93
N VAL A 49 8.34 9.21 3.35
CA VAL A 49 9.25 10.36 3.34
C VAL A 49 8.48 11.54 3.95
N SER A 50 9.11 12.21 4.91
CA SER A 50 8.57 13.42 5.55
C SER A 50 8.23 14.51 4.53
N PRO A 51 7.23 15.37 4.82
CA PRO A 51 6.86 16.51 3.98
C PRO A 51 8.04 17.42 3.62
N SER A 52 8.93 17.71 4.57
CA SER A 52 10.09 18.59 4.34
C SER A 52 11.09 17.99 3.36
N LEU A 53 11.34 16.68 3.40
CA LEU A 53 12.17 16.01 2.40
C LEU A 53 11.48 15.92 1.03
N LYS A 54 10.15 15.72 1.00
CA LYS A 54 9.39 15.76 -0.27
C LYS A 54 9.51 17.11 -0.98
N ALA A 55 9.63 18.21 -0.23
CA ALA A 55 9.86 19.55 -0.79
C ALA A 55 11.20 19.66 -1.56
N LEU A 56 12.15 18.73 -1.37
CA LEU A 56 13.37 18.61 -2.16
C LEU A 56 13.18 17.82 -3.47
N GLY A 57 11.94 17.47 -3.83
CA GLY A 57 11.62 16.66 -5.01
C GLY A 57 11.81 15.15 -4.80
N ILE A 58 11.90 14.69 -3.55
CA ILE A 58 12.00 13.26 -3.23
C ILE A 58 10.59 12.63 -3.29
N PRO A 59 10.36 11.58 -4.10
CA PRO A 59 9.04 10.95 -4.19
C PRO A 59 8.68 10.21 -2.89
N GLY A 60 7.38 10.10 -2.60
CA GLY A 60 6.90 9.46 -1.37
C GLY A 60 7.25 7.97 -1.21
N ARG A 61 7.57 7.29 -2.33
CA ARG A 61 8.01 5.89 -2.38
C ARG A 61 9.39 5.75 -3.06
N ALA A 62 10.35 6.55 -2.61
CA ALA A 62 11.74 6.48 -3.05
C ALA A 62 12.45 5.22 -2.54
N ARG A 63 13.60 4.89 -3.14
CA ARG A 63 14.64 4.04 -2.56
C ARG A 63 15.57 4.89 -1.71
N LEU A 64 16.20 4.29 -0.70
CA LEU A 64 17.07 5.04 0.22
C LEU A 64 18.25 5.70 -0.53
N PHE A 65 18.82 5.05 -1.53
CA PHE A 65 19.87 5.67 -2.36
C PHE A 65 19.39 6.91 -3.13
N GLU A 66 18.12 6.98 -3.55
CA GLU A 66 17.56 8.16 -4.23
C GLU A 66 17.44 9.33 -3.25
N VAL A 67 17.12 9.05 -1.98
CA VAL A 67 17.12 10.04 -0.89
C VAL A 67 18.54 10.57 -0.67
N VAL A 68 19.52 9.68 -0.54
CA VAL A 68 20.95 10.04 -0.37
C VAL A 68 21.40 10.94 -1.52
N GLN A 69 21.09 10.55 -2.76
CA GLN A 69 21.46 11.31 -3.95
C GLN A 69 20.80 12.70 -3.97
N LYS A 70 19.49 12.79 -3.73
CA LYS A 70 18.75 14.05 -3.74
C LYS A 70 19.20 15.02 -2.65
N VAL A 71 19.49 14.51 -1.45
CA VAL A 71 20.04 15.32 -0.36
C VAL A 71 21.43 15.83 -0.70
N LYS A 72 22.28 14.99 -1.30
CA LYS A 72 23.60 15.42 -1.79
C LYS A 72 23.49 16.52 -2.84
N GLU A 73 22.63 16.34 -3.85
CA GLU A 73 22.37 17.36 -4.89
C GLU A 73 21.91 18.70 -4.27
N ALA A 74 21.02 18.64 -3.27
CA ALA A 74 20.54 19.82 -2.55
C ALA A 74 21.66 20.49 -1.74
N ASN A 75 22.51 19.72 -1.06
CA ASN A 75 23.67 20.24 -0.33
C ASN A 75 24.72 20.86 -1.27
N ASP A 76 24.96 20.28 -2.45
CA ASP A 76 25.87 20.85 -3.46
C ASP A 76 25.35 22.19 -4.00
N ALA A 77 24.04 22.32 -4.22
CA ALA A 77 23.42 23.59 -4.58
C ALA A 77 23.53 24.62 -3.45
N ARG A 78 23.30 24.18 -2.22
CA ARG A 78 23.35 25.01 -1.01
C ARG A 78 24.76 25.52 -0.72
N LEU A 79 25.78 24.67 -0.82
CA LEU A 79 27.18 25.04 -0.67
C LEU A 79 27.58 26.12 -1.68
N ARG A 80 27.18 25.98 -2.94
CA ARG A 80 27.42 27.01 -3.97
C ARG A 80 26.77 28.35 -3.59
N ALA A 81 25.58 28.34 -3.02
CA ALA A 81 24.91 29.55 -2.55
C ALA A 81 25.60 30.15 -1.31
N ALA A 82 26.04 29.32 -0.36
CA ALA A 82 26.76 29.74 0.83
C ALA A 82 28.13 30.37 0.51
N ILE A 83 28.85 29.85 -0.50
CA ILE A 83 30.11 30.45 -0.98
C ILE A 83 29.85 31.84 -1.55
N ARG A 84 28.82 32.01 -2.39
CA ARG A 84 28.47 33.32 -2.98
C ARG A 84 28.07 34.36 -1.93
N SER A 85 27.38 33.94 -0.89
CA SER A 85 26.95 34.80 0.22
C SER A 85 27.98 34.96 1.34
N ARG A 86 29.19 34.39 1.19
CA ARG A 86 30.26 34.37 2.22
C ARG A 86 29.84 33.73 3.55
N ALA A 87 28.79 32.91 3.54
CA ALA A 87 28.32 32.15 4.69
C ALA A 87 28.99 30.77 4.81
N ALA A 88 29.64 30.28 3.75
CA ALA A 88 30.36 29.00 3.77
C ALA A 88 31.62 29.07 4.63
N MET A 89 31.98 27.95 5.26
CA MET A 89 33.20 27.82 6.04
C MET A 89 34.27 27.05 5.25
N LYS A 90 35.53 27.20 5.64
CA LYS A 90 36.62 26.36 5.14
C LYS A 90 37.01 25.35 6.21
N LYS A 91 36.92 24.06 5.87
CA LYS A 91 37.44 22.96 6.68
C LYS A 91 38.57 22.30 5.92
N GLU A 92 39.77 22.25 6.52
CA GLU A 92 40.98 21.66 5.89
C GLU A 92 41.27 22.20 4.48
N GLY A 93 41.07 23.51 4.28
CA GLY A 93 41.30 24.18 2.99
C GLY A 93 40.20 24.00 1.94
N LYS A 94 39.16 23.19 2.21
CA LYS A 94 38.00 23.00 1.32
C LYS A 94 36.77 23.74 1.85
N TRP A 95 35.95 24.28 0.95
CA TRP A 95 34.67 24.88 1.31
C TRP A 95 33.71 23.79 1.80
N SER A 96 33.05 24.03 2.92
CA SER A 96 32.05 23.14 3.49
C SER A 96 30.87 23.93 4.07
N LEU A 97 29.73 23.25 4.16
CA LEU A 97 28.62 23.70 4.98
C LEU A 97 28.99 23.56 6.47
N ALA A 98 28.18 24.18 7.31
CA ALA A 98 28.28 24.19 8.77
C ALA A 98 27.79 22.86 9.38
N ALA A 99 27.22 22.93 10.57
CA ALA A 99 26.66 21.75 11.22
C ALA A 99 25.48 21.17 10.41
N PRO A 100 25.28 19.84 10.44
CA PRO A 100 24.10 19.23 9.88
C PRO A 100 22.86 19.59 10.69
N SER A 101 21.75 19.83 10.00
CA SER A 101 20.43 19.98 10.60
C SER A 101 19.42 19.15 9.84
N TYR A 102 18.53 18.49 10.58
CA TYR A 102 17.38 17.79 10.03
C TYR A 102 16.10 18.61 10.14
N ASP A 103 16.15 19.84 10.67
CA ASP A 103 14.98 20.71 10.78
C ASP A 103 14.94 21.73 9.63
N ALA A 104 13.87 21.68 8.84
CA ALA A 104 13.67 22.54 7.68
C ALA A 104 13.56 24.03 8.04
N LYS A 105 13.06 24.37 9.24
CA LYS A 105 12.99 25.78 9.69
C LYS A 105 14.40 26.32 9.97
N ALA A 106 15.22 25.57 10.70
CA ALA A 106 16.63 25.91 10.89
C ALA A 106 17.39 26.01 9.55
N LEU A 107 17.16 25.08 8.62
CA LEU A 107 17.73 25.12 7.28
C LEU A 107 17.23 26.31 6.44
N ALA A 108 16.00 26.80 6.65
CA ALA A 108 15.53 28.00 5.96
C ALA A 108 16.17 29.27 6.54
N ALA A 109 16.36 29.32 7.87
CA ALA A 109 16.94 30.46 8.58
C ALA A 109 18.45 30.61 8.37
N ASP A 110 19.21 29.51 8.26
CA ASP A 110 20.66 29.56 8.11
C ASP A 110 21.13 28.78 6.87
N PRO A 111 21.36 29.47 5.73
CA PRO A 111 21.86 28.88 4.49
C PRO A 111 23.19 28.14 4.60
N SER A 112 23.97 28.34 5.68
CA SER A 112 25.25 27.67 5.89
C SER A 112 25.12 26.23 6.38
N LEU A 113 23.99 25.85 7.00
CA LEU A 113 23.77 24.51 7.56
C LEU A 113 23.72 23.42 6.48
N GLU A 114 24.20 22.23 6.80
CA GLU A 114 24.08 21.05 5.92
C GLU A 114 22.71 20.37 6.11
N ILE A 115 22.04 20.02 5.01
CA ILE A 115 20.82 19.23 5.06
C ILE A 115 21.19 17.81 5.47
N SER A 116 20.66 17.38 6.61
CA SER A 116 20.69 15.99 7.07
C SER A 116 19.28 15.46 7.26
N TYR A 117 19.16 14.16 7.54
CA TYR A 117 17.88 13.52 7.78
C TYR A 117 18.01 12.34 8.74
N LEU A 118 16.90 12.02 9.41
CA LEU A 118 16.76 10.87 10.28
C LEU A 118 16.26 9.65 9.49
N VAL A 119 16.79 8.47 9.78
CA VAL A 119 16.26 7.20 9.26
C VAL A 119 15.60 6.45 10.40
N ALA A 120 14.29 6.27 10.32
CA ALA A 120 13.52 5.48 11.29
C ALA A 120 13.24 4.08 10.72
N PRO A 121 13.48 3.00 11.50
CA PRO A 121 13.06 1.67 11.07
C PRO A 121 11.51 1.59 11.06
N PRO A 122 10.91 0.82 10.13
CA PRO A 122 9.47 0.58 10.13
C PRO A 122 9.01 -0.12 11.41
N ARG A 123 7.94 0.38 12.03
CA ARG A 123 7.29 -0.20 13.23
C ARG A 123 5.80 -0.42 12.96
N MET A 124 5.48 -1.45 12.18
CA MET A 124 4.13 -1.61 11.63
C MET A 124 3.04 -1.76 12.70
N ALA A 125 3.32 -2.45 13.81
CA ALA A 125 2.37 -2.60 14.91
C ALA A 125 2.10 -1.26 15.63
N TYR A 126 3.12 -0.40 15.72
CA TYR A 126 2.97 0.96 16.23
C TYR A 126 2.10 1.81 15.29
N TYR A 127 2.29 1.72 13.98
CA TYR A 127 1.43 2.40 13.01
C TYR A 127 -0.02 1.93 13.13
N GLU A 128 -0.29 0.62 13.13
CA GLU A 128 -1.66 0.12 13.34
C GLU A 128 -2.29 0.62 14.66
N LYS A 129 -1.50 0.75 15.73
CA LYS A 129 -1.96 1.33 17.00
C LYS A 129 -2.37 2.79 16.87
N VAL A 130 -1.53 3.61 16.23
CA VAL A 130 -1.81 5.04 16.03
C VAL A 130 -3.01 5.23 15.09
N SER A 131 -3.10 4.44 14.02
CA SER A 131 -4.24 4.46 13.10
C SER A 131 -5.56 4.17 13.81
N ARG A 132 -5.61 3.12 14.66
CA ARG A 132 -6.78 2.82 15.48
C ARG A 132 -7.14 3.94 16.46
N GLN A 133 -6.13 4.62 17.03
CA GLN A 133 -6.37 5.78 17.89
C GLN A 133 -7.03 6.93 17.11
N ILE A 134 -6.56 7.20 15.90
CA ILE A 134 -7.11 8.23 15.01
C ILE A 134 -8.53 7.87 14.56
N TYR A 135 -8.76 6.62 14.17
CA TYR A 135 -10.11 6.16 13.85
C TYR A 135 -11.06 6.30 15.05
N GLY A 136 -10.56 6.04 16.26
CA GLY A 136 -11.28 6.30 17.51
C GLY A 136 -11.64 7.76 17.75
N ILE A 137 -10.93 8.72 17.13
CA ILE A 137 -11.32 10.14 17.14
C ILE A 137 -12.51 10.35 16.22
N TYR A 138 -12.49 9.81 15.00
CA TYR A 138 -13.60 9.95 14.05
C TYR A 138 -14.90 9.34 14.58
N LEU A 139 -14.82 8.22 15.29
CA LEU A 139 -15.96 7.57 15.96
C LEU A 139 -16.62 8.43 17.06
N LYS A 140 -15.98 9.50 17.53
CA LYS A 140 -16.63 10.47 18.45
C LYS A 140 -17.63 11.36 17.72
N TYR A 141 -17.48 11.50 16.40
CA TYR A 141 -18.26 12.41 15.58
C TYR A 141 -19.27 11.69 14.69
N VAL A 142 -18.88 10.53 14.15
CA VAL A 142 -19.60 9.81 13.08
C VAL A 142 -19.79 8.35 13.48
N ALA A 143 -20.98 7.80 13.20
CA ALA A 143 -21.26 6.38 13.38
C ALA A 143 -20.41 5.51 12.41
N PRO A 144 -20.00 4.30 12.82
CA PRO A 144 -19.16 3.43 11.99
C PRO A 144 -19.81 3.04 10.67
N GLU A 145 -21.14 2.98 10.57
CA GLU A 145 -21.85 2.64 9.33
C GLU A 145 -21.74 3.73 8.24
N ASP A 146 -21.47 4.98 8.65
CA ASP A 146 -21.28 6.12 7.74
C ASP A 146 -19.79 6.37 7.44
N MET A 147 -18.92 5.41 7.76
CA MET A 147 -17.48 5.49 7.52
C MET A 147 -16.93 4.26 6.81
N VAL A 148 -15.96 4.49 5.92
CA VAL A 148 -15.22 3.41 5.25
C VAL A 148 -13.73 3.66 5.42
N VAL A 149 -13.07 2.73 6.13
CA VAL A 149 -11.61 2.70 6.24
C VAL A 149 -11.04 2.28 4.88
N TYR A 150 -10.51 3.24 4.13
CA TYR A 150 -9.95 3.00 2.80
C TYR A 150 -8.53 2.46 2.87
N SER A 151 -7.73 2.95 3.82
CA SER A 151 -6.38 2.46 4.12
C SER A 151 -6.04 2.67 5.61
N ILE A 152 -4.81 2.34 6.02
CA ILE A 152 -4.32 2.61 7.37
C ILE A 152 -4.32 4.10 7.73
N ASP A 153 -4.28 4.98 6.74
CA ASP A 153 -4.15 6.42 6.87
C ASP A 153 -5.25 7.21 6.17
N GLU A 154 -6.26 6.54 5.61
CA GLU A 154 -7.31 7.18 4.81
C GLU A 154 -8.70 6.64 5.15
N VAL A 155 -9.66 7.56 5.27
CA VAL A 155 -11.07 7.26 5.58
C VAL A 155 -12.00 8.08 4.70
N PHE A 156 -13.09 7.46 4.26
CA PHE A 156 -14.26 8.13 3.70
C PHE A 156 -15.39 8.23 4.72
N ILE A 157 -16.14 9.33 4.70
CA ILE A 157 -17.19 9.63 5.67
C ILE A 157 -18.41 10.21 4.93
N ASP A 158 -19.62 9.69 5.15
CA ASP A 158 -20.86 10.40 4.81
C ASP A 158 -21.17 11.39 5.94
N ALA A 159 -20.82 12.65 5.70
CA ALA A 159 -20.99 13.71 6.68
C ALA A 159 -22.42 14.28 6.68
N THR A 160 -23.23 13.96 5.67
CA THR A 160 -24.53 14.58 5.40
C THR A 160 -25.44 14.72 6.64
N PRO A 161 -25.73 13.64 7.41
CA PRO A 161 -26.63 13.77 8.55
C PRO A 161 -25.98 14.53 9.73
N TYR A 162 -24.65 14.53 9.81
CA TYR A 162 -23.88 15.11 10.91
C TYR A 162 -23.77 16.64 10.82
N LEU A 163 -23.80 17.21 9.62
CA LEU A 163 -23.79 18.66 9.43
C LEU A 163 -24.96 19.33 10.15
N THR A 164 -26.16 18.76 9.99
CA THR A 164 -27.37 19.26 10.65
C THR A 164 -27.34 18.96 12.15
N TYR A 165 -26.89 17.78 12.55
CA TYR A 165 -26.81 17.37 13.95
C TYR A 165 -25.90 18.31 14.78
N TYR A 166 -24.73 18.67 14.25
CA TYR A 166 -23.80 19.57 14.93
C TYR A 166 -24.07 21.06 14.65
N ASN A 167 -25.01 21.38 13.74
CA ASN A 167 -25.24 22.74 13.24
C ASN A 167 -23.95 23.39 12.73
N MET A 168 -23.18 22.64 11.92
CA MET A 168 -21.89 23.04 11.38
C MET A 168 -21.88 22.97 9.85
N GLY A 169 -21.14 23.88 9.22
CA GLY A 169 -20.80 23.75 7.81
C GLY A 169 -19.83 22.58 7.57
N PRO A 170 -19.79 22.03 6.34
CA PRO A 170 -18.87 20.95 5.97
C PRO A 170 -17.42 21.22 6.37
N HIS A 171 -16.92 22.41 6.05
CA HIS A 171 -15.56 22.83 6.35
C HIS A 171 -15.27 22.83 7.86
N ASP A 172 -16.20 23.33 8.68
CA ASP A 172 -16.00 23.44 10.13
C ASP A 172 -16.00 22.07 10.82
N LEU A 173 -16.88 21.15 10.39
CA LEU A 173 -16.87 19.78 10.92
C LEU A 173 -15.59 19.05 10.53
N ALA A 174 -15.19 19.09 9.26
CA ALA A 174 -13.94 18.48 8.79
C ALA A 174 -12.73 19.05 9.54
N LYS A 175 -12.65 20.39 9.68
CA LYS A 175 -11.62 21.10 10.45
C LYS A 175 -11.57 20.65 11.90
N THR A 176 -12.72 20.50 12.56
CA THR A 176 -12.80 20.05 13.94
C THR A 176 -12.19 18.66 14.11
N MET A 177 -12.58 17.72 13.24
CA MET A 177 -12.08 16.34 13.28
C MET A 177 -10.56 16.27 13.06
N ILE A 178 -10.03 16.94 12.02
CA ILE A 178 -8.59 16.88 11.72
C ILE A 178 -7.72 17.65 12.74
N ARG A 179 -8.26 18.71 13.38
CA ARG A 179 -7.57 19.39 14.48
C ARG A 179 -7.51 18.51 15.71
N GLU A 180 -8.56 17.75 16.02
CA GLU A 180 -8.50 16.79 17.13
C GLU A 180 -7.47 15.69 16.86
N VAL A 181 -7.34 15.20 15.62
CA VAL A 181 -6.25 14.30 15.22
C VAL A 181 -4.89 14.92 15.52
N LEU A 182 -4.67 16.16 15.10
CA LEU A 182 -3.42 16.88 15.35
C LEU A 182 -3.13 17.06 16.84
N TYR A 183 -4.10 17.53 17.64
CA TYR A 183 -3.90 17.76 19.07
C TYR A 183 -3.66 16.46 19.85
N THR A 184 -4.32 15.38 19.45
CA THR A 184 -4.25 14.10 20.17
C THR A 184 -2.99 13.30 19.81
N THR A 185 -2.55 13.39 18.55
CA THR A 185 -1.51 12.48 18.02
C THR A 185 -0.25 13.20 17.51
N GLY A 186 -0.29 14.52 17.34
CA GLY A 186 0.76 15.29 16.66
C GLY A 186 0.79 15.09 15.15
N ILE A 187 -0.14 14.33 14.55
CA ILE A 187 -0.18 14.03 13.13
C ILE A 187 -1.14 14.96 12.41
N THR A 188 -0.70 15.56 11.31
CA THR A 188 -1.55 16.40 10.45
C THR A 188 -2.33 15.54 9.44
N ALA A 189 -3.59 15.91 9.19
CA ALA A 189 -4.41 15.34 8.12
C ALA A 189 -4.79 16.40 7.09
N THR A 190 -5.21 15.95 5.91
CA THR A 190 -5.81 16.76 4.85
C THR A 190 -7.21 16.22 4.58
N ALA A 191 -8.18 17.09 4.30
CA ALA A 191 -9.54 16.68 3.98
C ALA A 191 -9.98 17.18 2.60
N GLY A 192 -10.71 16.36 1.88
CA GLY A 192 -11.50 16.76 0.72
C GLY A 192 -12.98 16.63 1.04
N ILE A 193 -13.76 17.60 0.59
CA ILE A 193 -15.22 17.65 0.73
C ILE A 193 -15.82 17.51 -0.67
N GLY A 194 -16.81 16.67 -0.84
CA GLY A 194 -17.50 16.56 -2.13
C GLY A 194 -18.93 16.06 -2.06
N SER A 195 -19.67 16.24 -3.16
CA SER A 195 -21.06 15.78 -3.30
C SER A 195 -21.19 14.26 -3.42
N ASN A 196 -20.10 13.57 -3.76
CA ASN A 196 -19.96 12.11 -3.81
C ASN A 196 -18.54 11.69 -3.39
N LEU A 197 -18.31 10.38 -3.23
CA LEU A 197 -17.02 9.83 -2.78
C LEU A 197 -15.86 10.18 -3.73
N TYR A 198 -16.11 10.15 -5.05
CA TYR A 198 -15.11 10.48 -6.06
C TYR A 198 -14.65 11.93 -5.95
N LEU A 199 -15.58 12.87 -5.87
CA LEU A 199 -15.25 14.29 -5.77
C LEU A 199 -14.61 14.65 -4.43
N ALA A 200 -15.03 14.02 -3.33
CA ALA A 200 -14.33 14.18 -2.03
C ALA A 200 -12.88 13.70 -2.14
N LYS A 201 -12.63 12.56 -2.80
CA LYS A 201 -11.29 12.03 -3.03
C LYS A 201 -10.43 12.94 -3.90
N LEU A 202 -10.98 13.47 -5.00
CA LEU A 202 -10.27 14.41 -5.88
C LEU A 202 -9.98 15.75 -5.21
N ALA A 203 -10.96 16.29 -4.46
CA ALA A 203 -10.76 17.49 -3.65
C ALA A 203 -9.60 17.28 -2.67
N MET A 204 -9.45 16.09 -2.09
CA MET A 204 -8.34 15.82 -1.21
C MET A 204 -7.00 15.68 -1.97
N ASP A 205 -6.97 14.83 -2.99
CA ASP A 205 -5.72 14.41 -3.66
C ASP A 205 -5.15 15.48 -4.58
N ILE A 206 -5.97 16.10 -5.43
CA ILE A 206 -5.51 17.01 -6.48
C ILE A 206 -5.43 18.44 -5.97
N THR A 207 -6.33 18.85 -5.08
CA THR A 207 -6.39 20.24 -4.62
C THR A 207 -5.84 20.41 -3.20
N ALA A 208 -6.46 19.82 -2.18
CA ALA A 208 -6.11 20.07 -0.77
C ALA A 208 -4.66 19.69 -0.42
N LYS A 209 -4.13 18.55 -0.90
CA LYS A 209 -2.74 18.12 -0.63
C LYS A 209 -1.69 19.08 -1.20
N HIS A 210 -2.05 19.85 -2.23
CA HIS A 210 -1.19 20.82 -2.92
C HIS A 210 -1.44 22.27 -2.49
N ALA A 211 -2.51 22.53 -1.74
CA ALA A 211 -2.84 23.86 -1.24
C ALA A 211 -1.96 24.30 -0.06
N ALA A 212 -1.78 25.63 0.04
CA ALA A 212 -1.32 26.25 1.28
C ALA A 212 -2.35 25.98 2.39
N PRO A 213 -1.90 25.84 3.65
CA PRO A 213 -2.83 25.74 4.75
C PRO A 213 -3.67 27.02 4.85
N ASP A 214 -4.92 26.89 5.29
CA ASP A 214 -5.82 28.00 5.56
C ASP A 214 -5.39 28.80 6.82
N GLN A 215 -6.23 29.76 7.23
CA GLN A 215 -5.99 30.60 8.41
C GLN A 215 -5.90 29.79 9.72
N ASP A 216 -6.52 28.61 9.76
CA ASP A 216 -6.52 27.70 10.90
C ASP A 216 -5.36 26.67 10.83
N GLY A 217 -4.52 26.75 9.78
CA GLY A 217 -3.38 25.84 9.59
C GLY A 217 -3.75 24.50 8.95
N VAL A 218 -5.00 24.30 8.53
CA VAL A 218 -5.48 23.05 7.95
C VAL A 218 -5.53 23.10 6.42
N ARG A 219 -5.59 21.93 5.78
CA ARG A 219 -5.73 21.82 4.33
C ARG A 219 -7.02 21.11 4.01
N ILE A 220 -7.98 21.88 3.53
CA ILE A 220 -9.30 21.42 3.15
C ILE A 220 -9.63 22.00 1.78
N ALA A 221 -10.20 21.20 0.89
CA ALA A 221 -10.75 21.68 -0.36
C ALA A 221 -12.11 21.03 -0.62
N GLU A 222 -12.91 21.68 -1.46
CA GLU A 222 -14.26 21.25 -1.79
C GLU A 222 -14.41 21.11 -3.30
N LEU A 223 -15.18 20.10 -3.73
CA LEU A 223 -15.48 19.88 -5.14
C LEU A 223 -16.90 19.34 -5.31
N ASN A 224 -17.68 19.99 -6.17
CA ASN A 224 -18.93 19.46 -6.71
C ASN A 224 -18.78 19.25 -8.23
N GLU A 225 -19.80 18.74 -8.90
CA GLU A 225 -19.76 18.40 -10.32
C GLU A 225 -19.47 19.62 -11.20
N GLU A 226 -20.01 20.79 -10.85
CA GLU A 226 -19.75 22.04 -11.58
C GLU A 226 -18.30 22.51 -11.42
N ALA A 227 -17.81 22.58 -10.18
CA ALA A 227 -16.43 22.95 -9.88
C ALA A 227 -15.43 21.93 -10.46
N PHE A 228 -15.76 20.64 -10.47
CA PHE A 228 -14.95 19.60 -11.11
C PHE A 228 -14.78 19.87 -12.61
N ARG A 229 -15.89 20.12 -13.33
CA ARG A 229 -15.82 20.42 -14.77
C ARG A 229 -15.07 21.71 -15.04
N TYR A 230 -15.24 22.73 -14.19
CA TYR A 230 -14.57 24.01 -14.36
C TYR A 230 -13.06 23.96 -14.06
N LEU A 231 -12.67 23.26 -12.98
CA LEU A 231 -11.30 23.29 -12.47
C LEU A 231 -10.43 22.15 -12.99
N LEU A 232 -11.00 20.95 -13.19
CA LEU A 232 -10.22 19.72 -13.37
C LEU A 232 -10.38 19.04 -14.73
N TRP A 233 -11.30 19.45 -15.60
CA TRP A 233 -11.46 18.77 -16.89
C TRP A 233 -10.21 18.78 -17.77
N ASP A 234 -9.39 19.83 -17.69
CA ASP A 234 -8.13 19.96 -18.44
C ASP A 234 -6.90 19.57 -17.60
N HIS A 235 -7.08 19.08 -16.37
CA HIS A 235 -5.98 18.69 -15.47
C HIS A 235 -5.18 17.54 -16.06
N LYS A 236 -3.86 17.63 -15.92
CA LYS A 236 -2.90 16.60 -16.33
C LYS A 236 -1.82 16.42 -15.24
N PRO A 237 -1.29 15.19 -15.09
CA PRO A 237 -1.63 13.98 -15.84
C PRO A 237 -2.93 13.30 -15.40
N LEU A 238 -3.53 12.49 -16.29
CA LEU A 238 -4.72 11.68 -15.96
C LEU A 238 -4.49 10.69 -14.80
N THR A 239 -3.23 10.35 -14.50
CA THR A 239 -2.89 9.46 -13.39
C THR A 239 -3.13 10.06 -12.00
N ASP A 240 -3.44 11.36 -11.93
CA ASP A 240 -3.79 12.03 -10.67
C ASP A 240 -5.24 11.76 -10.26
N PHE A 241 -6.10 11.37 -11.21
CA PHE A 241 -7.49 11.03 -10.92
C PHE A 241 -7.59 9.65 -10.28
N TRP A 242 -8.43 9.57 -9.25
CA TRP A 242 -8.70 8.31 -8.55
C TRP A 242 -9.23 7.26 -9.54
N GLN A 243 -8.78 6.01 -9.36
CA GLN A 243 -9.03 4.86 -10.24
C GLN A 243 -8.42 4.91 -11.66
N VAL A 244 -7.70 5.97 -12.05
CA VAL A 244 -7.06 6.06 -13.37
C VAL A 244 -5.56 5.73 -13.30
N GLY A 245 -5.20 4.47 -13.56
CA GLY A 245 -3.81 4.02 -13.55
C GLY A 245 -3.06 4.21 -14.88
N PRO A 246 -1.72 4.07 -14.91
CA PRO A 246 -0.92 4.19 -16.15
C PRO A 246 -1.34 3.21 -17.25
N GLY A 247 -1.93 2.07 -16.90
CA GLY A 247 -2.50 1.13 -17.86
C GLY A 247 -3.72 1.72 -18.58
N THR A 248 -4.66 2.27 -17.82
CA THR A 248 -5.84 2.97 -18.34
C THR A 248 -5.44 4.16 -19.20
N VAL A 249 -4.52 5.00 -18.73
CA VAL A 249 -4.02 6.16 -19.48
C VAL A 249 -3.45 5.75 -20.83
N ARG A 250 -2.57 4.74 -20.89
CA ARG A 250 -2.02 4.24 -22.17
C ARG A 250 -3.08 3.74 -23.15
N ARG A 251 -4.24 3.31 -22.66
CA ARG A 251 -5.35 2.82 -23.49
C ARG A 251 -6.20 3.99 -23.99
N LEU A 252 -6.48 4.96 -23.13
CA LEU A 252 -7.13 6.23 -23.49
C LEU A 252 -6.31 7.01 -24.54
N GLU A 253 -4.98 7.08 -24.36
CA GLU A 253 -4.08 7.78 -25.28
C GLU A 253 -4.09 7.20 -26.70
N LYS A 254 -4.36 5.89 -26.88
CA LYS A 254 -4.50 5.29 -28.21
C LYS A 254 -5.67 5.87 -29.00
N HIS A 255 -6.67 6.38 -28.28
CA HIS A 255 -7.87 7.01 -28.82
C HIS A 255 -7.79 8.54 -28.77
N GLY A 256 -6.61 9.10 -28.49
CA GLY A 256 -6.39 10.55 -28.42
C GLY A 256 -7.00 11.23 -27.20
N ILE A 257 -7.32 10.47 -26.15
CA ILE A 257 -7.89 10.99 -24.90
C ILE A 257 -6.78 11.17 -23.87
N HIS A 258 -6.60 12.42 -23.42
CA HIS A 258 -5.55 12.89 -22.54
C HIS A 258 -6.06 13.68 -21.32
N THR A 259 -7.35 13.99 -21.26
CA THR A 259 -7.99 14.68 -20.13
C THR A 259 -9.37 14.11 -19.80
N MET A 260 -9.92 14.46 -18.63
CA MET A 260 -11.28 14.06 -18.25
C MET A 260 -12.33 14.74 -19.14
N GLY A 261 -12.09 15.98 -19.56
CA GLY A 261 -12.99 16.68 -20.50
C GLY A 261 -13.02 16.02 -21.88
N GLU A 262 -11.88 15.49 -22.35
CA GLU A 262 -11.82 14.72 -23.59
C GLU A 262 -12.53 13.36 -23.46
N LEU A 263 -12.39 12.69 -22.31
CA LEU A 263 -13.10 11.44 -22.01
C LEU A 263 -14.62 11.65 -21.95
N ALA A 264 -15.07 12.70 -21.26
CA ALA A 264 -16.48 13.09 -21.18
C ALA A 264 -17.06 13.44 -22.56
N ARG A 265 -16.26 14.08 -23.43
CA ARG A 265 -16.68 14.34 -24.81
C ARG A 265 -16.74 13.06 -25.64
N ALA A 266 -15.78 12.15 -25.47
CA ALA A 266 -15.75 10.88 -26.17
C ALA A 266 -16.99 10.03 -25.85
N SER A 267 -17.45 10.03 -24.60
CA SER A 267 -18.67 9.30 -24.23
C SER A 267 -19.95 9.86 -24.85
N LEU A 268 -19.98 11.15 -25.24
CA LEU A 268 -21.11 11.70 -26.00
C LEU A 268 -21.08 11.36 -27.49
N CYS A 269 -19.89 11.11 -28.05
CA CYS A 269 -19.69 10.93 -29.49
C CYS A 269 -19.58 9.47 -29.93
N ASP A 270 -18.93 8.62 -29.13
CA ASP A 270 -18.65 7.20 -29.43
C ASP A 270 -18.46 6.42 -28.12
N GLU A 271 -19.52 6.30 -27.34
CA GLU A 271 -19.56 5.52 -26.09
C GLU A 271 -19.18 4.05 -26.33
N ASP A 272 -19.65 3.45 -27.43
CA ASP A 272 -19.37 2.05 -27.78
C ASP A 272 -17.86 1.77 -27.90
N MET A 273 -17.05 2.75 -28.33
CA MET A 273 -15.60 2.61 -28.34
C MET A 273 -15.03 2.41 -26.94
N LEU A 274 -15.52 3.17 -25.96
CA LEU A 274 -15.07 3.04 -24.56
C LEU A 274 -15.44 1.67 -24.00
N TYR A 275 -16.63 1.17 -24.29
CA TYR A 275 -17.05 -0.19 -23.90
C TYR A 275 -16.28 -1.30 -24.61
N ARG A 276 -15.95 -1.14 -25.90
CA ARG A 276 -15.08 -2.10 -26.62
C ARG A 276 -13.68 -2.15 -26.04
N GLU A 277 -13.15 -1.01 -25.60
CA GLU A 277 -11.84 -0.95 -24.96
C GLU A 277 -11.95 -1.50 -23.52
N PHE A 278 -12.69 -0.85 -22.63
CA PHE A 278 -12.64 -1.09 -21.19
C PHE A 278 -13.64 -2.14 -20.67
N GLY A 279 -14.57 -2.62 -21.50
CA GLY A 279 -15.65 -3.50 -21.03
C GLY A 279 -16.57 -2.78 -20.06
N VAL A 280 -17.03 -3.46 -19.01
CA VAL A 280 -17.90 -2.88 -17.97
C VAL A 280 -17.25 -1.71 -17.22
N ASP A 281 -15.91 -1.67 -17.16
CA ASP A 281 -15.18 -0.58 -16.51
C ASP A 281 -15.26 0.74 -17.30
N ALA A 282 -15.84 0.74 -18.51
CA ALA A 282 -16.14 1.96 -19.24
C ALA A 282 -17.14 2.84 -18.49
N GLU A 283 -18.17 2.24 -17.87
CA GLU A 283 -19.23 2.96 -17.17
C GLU A 283 -18.66 3.86 -16.07
N ILE A 284 -17.84 3.28 -15.18
CA ILE A 284 -17.22 4.04 -14.09
C ILE A 284 -16.27 5.12 -14.60
N LEU A 285 -15.54 4.88 -15.71
CA LEU A 285 -14.69 5.88 -16.33
C LEU A 285 -15.49 7.05 -16.92
N ILE A 286 -16.64 6.76 -17.52
CA ILE A 286 -17.56 7.77 -18.07
C ILE A 286 -18.17 8.59 -16.94
N ASP A 287 -18.71 7.94 -15.91
CA ASP A 287 -19.28 8.60 -14.73
C ASP A 287 -18.26 9.52 -14.06
N HIS A 288 -17.05 9.02 -13.82
CA HIS A 288 -15.96 9.80 -13.23
C HIS A 288 -15.54 10.99 -14.12
N ALA A 289 -15.58 10.84 -15.45
CA ALA A 289 -15.31 11.96 -16.37
C ALA A 289 -16.35 13.08 -16.27
N TRP A 290 -17.56 12.78 -15.77
CA TRP A 290 -18.61 13.74 -15.45
C TRP A 290 -18.64 14.16 -13.97
N GLY A 291 -17.74 13.62 -13.14
CA GLY A 291 -17.68 13.87 -11.70
C GLY A 291 -18.76 13.13 -10.90
N ILE A 292 -19.36 12.08 -11.48
CA ILE A 292 -20.44 11.30 -10.89
C ILE A 292 -19.86 10.05 -10.24
N GLU A 293 -20.34 9.71 -9.05
CA GLU A 293 -20.05 8.43 -8.39
C GLU A 293 -21.33 7.98 -7.67
N PRO A 294 -22.05 6.99 -8.20
CA PRO A 294 -23.30 6.53 -7.62
C PRO A 294 -23.11 5.69 -6.35
N CYS A 295 -21.93 5.12 -6.11
CA CYS A 295 -21.65 4.30 -4.94
C CYS A 295 -21.61 5.15 -3.66
N GLY A 296 -22.47 4.82 -2.69
CA GLY A 296 -22.47 5.42 -1.36
C GLY A 296 -22.18 4.42 -0.25
N MET A 297 -22.26 4.87 1.01
CA MET A 297 -21.99 4.02 2.17
C MET A 297 -22.92 2.81 2.23
N LYS A 298 -24.18 2.96 1.81
CA LYS A 298 -25.14 1.86 1.77
C LYS A 298 -24.70 0.74 0.84
N GLU A 299 -24.27 1.08 -0.37
CA GLU A 299 -23.82 0.13 -1.38
C GLU A 299 -22.52 -0.57 -0.92
N ILE A 300 -21.58 0.20 -0.36
CA ILE A 300 -20.32 -0.34 0.19
C ILE A 300 -20.60 -1.33 1.32
N ASN A 301 -21.46 -0.98 2.27
CA ASN A 301 -21.80 -1.84 3.41
C ASN A 301 -22.62 -3.07 3.02
N ALA A 302 -23.39 -2.98 1.93
CA ALA A 302 -24.17 -4.10 1.40
C ALA A 302 -23.35 -5.05 0.52
N TYR A 303 -22.18 -4.62 0.04
CA TYR A 303 -21.36 -5.41 -0.89
C TYR A 303 -20.90 -6.72 -0.25
N GLN A 304 -21.17 -7.82 -0.96
CA GLN A 304 -20.64 -9.14 -0.62
C GLN A 304 -19.98 -9.72 -1.86
N PRO A 305 -18.67 -10.02 -1.81
CA PRO A 305 -17.99 -10.62 -2.94
C PRO A 305 -18.51 -12.04 -3.17
N GLU A 306 -18.72 -12.41 -4.44
CA GLU A 306 -19.12 -13.76 -4.83
C GLU A 306 -18.09 -14.81 -4.37
N THR A 307 -16.80 -14.45 -4.47
CA THR A 307 -15.69 -15.29 -4.02
C THR A 307 -14.62 -14.47 -3.31
N ASN A 308 -13.96 -15.07 -2.34
CA ASN A 308 -12.81 -14.48 -1.65
C ASN A 308 -11.54 -15.28 -1.93
N SER A 309 -10.39 -14.68 -1.68
CA SER A 309 -9.10 -15.38 -1.69
C SER A 309 -8.25 -14.98 -0.50
N LEU A 310 -7.30 -15.84 -0.13
CA LEU A 310 -6.23 -15.49 0.81
C LEU A 310 -4.90 -15.61 0.08
N CYS A 311 -4.11 -14.55 0.12
CA CYS A 311 -2.88 -14.45 -0.66
C CYS A 311 -1.70 -14.10 0.26
N GLU A 312 -0.58 -14.80 0.08
CA GLU A 312 0.68 -14.47 0.71
C GLU A 312 1.74 -14.23 -0.37
N GLY A 313 2.33 -13.03 -0.33
CA GLY A 313 3.44 -12.64 -1.20
C GLY A 313 4.76 -12.53 -0.43
N GLN A 314 5.86 -12.86 -1.10
CA GLN A 314 7.21 -12.70 -0.57
C GLN A 314 8.19 -12.24 -1.65
N VAL A 315 8.95 -11.20 -1.33
CA VAL A 315 10.19 -10.86 -2.06
C VAL A 315 11.37 -11.32 -1.23
N LEU A 316 12.22 -12.15 -1.82
CA LEU A 316 13.38 -12.75 -1.18
C LEU A 316 14.51 -11.71 -1.05
N SER A 317 15.36 -11.85 -0.03
CA SER A 317 16.46 -10.92 0.25
C SER A 317 17.58 -11.03 -0.79
N CYS A 318 17.87 -12.27 -1.21
CA CYS A 318 18.78 -12.65 -2.28
C CYS A 318 18.07 -13.57 -3.29
N PRO A 319 18.68 -13.82 -4.45
CA PRO A 319 18.22 -14.83 -5.40
C PRO A 319 18.30 -16.23 -4.78
N TYR A 320 17.25 -17.03 -4.91
CA TYR A 320 17.16 -18.37 -4.37
C TYR A 320 17.23 -19.42 -5.47
N THR A 321 17.94 -20.52 -5.23
CA THR A 321 17.91 -21.69 -6.10
C THR A 321 16.53 -22.37 -6.06
N CYS A 322 16.25 -23.23 -7.03
CA CYS A 322 15.00 -24.01 -7.06
C CYS A 322 14.75 -24.76 -5.75
N GLU A 323 15.79 -25.39 -5.19
CA GLU A 323 15.71 -26.17 -3.95
C GLU A 323 15.36 -25.30 -2.73
N LYS A 324 16.06 -24.16 -2.56
CA LYS A 324 15.71 -23.19 -1.50
C LYS A 324 14.31 -22.59 -1.72
N THR A 325 13.90 -22.40 -2.97
CA THR A 325 12.57 -21.87 -3.31
C THR A 325 11.47 -22.86 -2.93
N ARG A 326 11.69 -24.16 -3.14
CA ARG A 326 10.77 -25.23 -2.72
C ARG A 326 10.51 -25.19 -1.21
N LEU A 327 11.56 -24.99 -0.42
CA LEU A 327 11.44 -24.78 1.02
C LEU A 327 10.52 -23.60 1.34
N ILE A 328 10.68 -22.45 0.67
CA ILE A 328 9.82 -21.27 0.90
C ILE A 328 8.37 -21.55 0.53
N VAL A 329 8.10 -22.24 -0.57
CA VAL A 329 6.72 -22.61 -0.95
C VAL A 329 6.07 -23.48 0.13
N GLN A 330 6.82 -24.41 0.74
CA GLN A 330 6.34 -25.20 1.87
C GLN A 330 6.06 -24.33 3.10
N GLU A 331 6.94 -23.38 3.45
CA GLU A 331 6.71 -22.45 4.56
C GLU A 331 5.47 -21.58 4.34
N MET A 332 5.31 -21.03 3.14
CA MET A 332 4.15 -20.21 2.76
C MET A 332 2.86 -21.04 2.77
N THR A 333 2.92 -22.31 2.37
CA THR A 333 1.76 -23.20 2.42
C THR A 333 1.35 -23.52 3.86
N ASP A 334 2.32 -23.74 4.77
CA ASP A 334 2.03 -23.91 6.20
C ASP A 334 1.39 -22.66 6.81
N SER A 335 1.92 -21.48 6.47
CA SER A 335 1.35 -20.19 6.89
C SER A 335 -0.10 -20.05 6.40
N LEU A 336 -0.35 -20.34 5.12
CA LEU A 336 -1.68 -20.25 4.51
C LEU A 336 -2.67 -21.24 5.14
N VAL A 337 -2.23 -22.46 5.44
CA VAL A 337 -3.02 -23.47 6.18
C VAL A 337 -3.46 -22.92 7.54
N TYR A 338 -2.55 -22.37 8.33
CA TYR A 338 -2.92 -21.81 9.64
C TYR A 338 -3.84 -20.59 9.52
N GLN A 339 -3.70 -19.77 8.48
CA GLN A 339 -4.60 -18.65 8.22
C GLN A 339 -6.02 -19.10 7.84
N LEU A 340 -6.13 -20.15 7.01
CA LEU A 340 -7.41 -20.76 6.65
C LEU A 340 -8.10 -21.30 7.91
N MET A 341 -7.38 -22.06 8.73
CA MET A 341 -7.93 -22.62 9.97
C MET A 341 -8.33 -21.55 10.98
N ASP A 342 -7.50 -20.53 11.18
CA ASP A 342 -7.78 -19.42 12.09
C ASP A 342 -9.09 -18.70 11.74
N LYS A 343 -9.35 -18.57 10.45
CA LYS A 343 -10.57 -17.93 9.92
C LYS A 343 -11.74 -18.91 9.72
N GLY A 344 -11.57 -20.20 10.00
CA GLY A 344 -12.58 -21.22 9.76
C GLY A 344 -12.95 -21.36 8.27
N LEU A 345 -11.95 -21.31 7.40
CA LEU A 345 -12.09 -21.35 5.94
C LEU A 345 -11.45 -22.60 5.34
N VAL A 346 -11.94 -22.98 4.17
CA VAL A 346 -11.37 -24.02 3.27
C VAL A 346 -11.22 -23.46 1.86
N THR A 347 -10.32 -24.05 1.07
CA THR A 347 -10.07 -23.67 -0.33
C THR A 347 -10.18 -24.88 -1.24
N ASP A 348 -10.71 -24.69 -2.46
CA ASP A 348 -10.74 -25.71 -3.51
C ASP A 348 -9.68 -25.46 -4.60
N GLY A 349 -8.77 -24.50 -4.41
CA GLY A 349 -7.71 -24.25 -5.38
C GLY A 349 -6.54 -23.43 -4.85
N LEU A 350 -5.38 -23.65 -5.48
CA LEU A 350 -4.18 -22.88 -5.22
C LEU A 350 -3.66 -22.25 -6.51
N THR A 351 -3.13 -21.04 -6.40
CA THR A 351 -2.40 -20.34 -7.46
C THR A 351 -1.03 -19.95 -6.96
N LEU A 352 -0.01 -20.20 -7.79
CA LEU A 352 1.39 -19.91 -7.50
C LEU A 352 2.00 -19.06 -8.62
N ASP A 353 2.55 -17.92 -8.23
CA ASP A 353 3.33 -17.04 -9.09
C ASP A 353 4.79 -17.04 -8.65
N ILE A 354 5.70 -17.32 -9.59
CA ILE A 354 7.15 -17.37 -9.40
C ILE A 354 7.80 -16.30 -10.27
N GLY A 355 8.32 -15.26 -9.62
CA GLY A 355 9.11 -14.22 -10.25
C GLY A 355 10.61 -14.53 -10.14
N TYR A 356 11.26 -14.73 -11.28
CA TYR A 356 12.70 -14.98 -11.36
C TYR A 356 13.54 -13.74 -11.10
N ASP A 357 14.77 -13.93 -10.65
CA ASP A 357 15.73 -12.84 -10.44
C ASP A 357 16.33 -12.36 -11.77
N ARG A 358 16.78 -11.10 -11.79
CA ARG A 358 17.42 -10.48 -12.96
C ARG A 358 18.80 -11.06 -13.25
N GLU A 359 19.49 -11.62 -12.25
CA GLU A 359 20.84 -12.19 -12.44
C GLU A 359 20.87 -13.30 -13.51
N ASN A 360 19.72 -13.96 -13.71
CA ASN A 360 19.53 -14.95 -14.78
C ASN A 360 19.72 -14.34 -16.17
N CYS A 361 19.36 -13.06 -16.36
CA CYS A 361 19.59 -12.32 -17.60
C CYS A 361 20.96 -11.63 -17.61
N ASP A 362 21.42 -11.08 -16.47
CA ASP A 362 22.70 -10.37 -16.37
C ASP A 362 23.90 -11.28 -16.71
N SER A 363 23.80 -12.57 -16.40
CA SER A 363 24.85 -13.56 -16.71
C SER A 363 24.97 -13.92 -18.20
N GLY A 364 24.07 -13.41 -19.06
CA GLY A 364 24.08 -13.64 -20.51
C GLY A 364 23.70 -15.07 -20.95
N GLY A 365 23.47 -15.98 -20.00
CA GLY A 365 23.17 -17.40 -20.28
C GLY A 365 21.69 -17.67 -20.62
N TYR A 366 20.77 -16.79 -20.24
CA TYR A 366 19.34 -16.99 -20.46
C TYR A 366 18.89 -16.46 -21.83
N ARG A 367 18.37 -17.35 -22.69
CA ARG A 367 17.81 -17.03 -24.02
C ARG A 367 16.29 -17.19 -24.12
N GLY A 368 15.61 -17.34 -22.98
CA GLY A 368 14.16 -17.51 -22.94
C GLY A 368 13.39 -16.18 -23.03
N PRO A 369 12.05 -16.24 -22.95
CA PRO A 369 11.22 -15.05 -22.95
C PRO A 369 11.53 -14.13 -21.75
N VAL A 370 11.70 -12.84 -22.02
CA VAL A 370 11.97 -11.81 -21.02
C VAL A 370 10.82 -10.81 -20.90
N GLN A 371 10.83 -10.06 -19.81
CA GLN A 371 10.01 -8.88 -19.58
C GLN A 371 10.87 -7.74 -19.03
N ILE A 372 10.41 -6.51 -19.19
CA ILE A 372 11.06 -5.31 -18.66
C ILE A 372 10.29 -4.85 -17.43
N ASP A 373 10.98 -4.64 -16.31
CA ASP A 373 10.35 -4.08 -15.12
C ASP A 373 10.20 -2.55 -15.19
N ARG A 374 9.55 -1.98 -14.18
CA ARG A 374 9.36 -0.53 -14.05
C ARG A 374 10.67 0.29 -14.08
N TYR A 375 11.80 -0.33 -13.74
CA TYR A 375 13.11 0.32 -13.72
C TYR A 375 13.88 0.10 -15.04
N GLY A 376 13.24 -0.45 -16.07
CA GLY A 376 13.88 -0.71 -17.37
C GLY A 376 14.78 -1.95 -17.37
N ARG A 377 14.73 -2.79 -16.32
CA ARG A 377 15.61 -3.96 -16.20
C ARG A 377 14.98 -5.17 -16.86
N THR A 378 15.81 -5.96 -17.54
CA THR A 378 15.40 -7.22 -18.18
C THR A 378 15.37 -8.33 -17.14
N LEU A 379 14.23 -9.03 -17.04
CA LEU A 379 14.07 -10.23 -16.22
C LEU A 379 13.44 -11.36 -17.04
N PRO A 380 13.62 -12.64 -16.66
CA PRO A 380 12.85 -13.73 -17.23
C PRO A 380 11.35 -13.53 -17.01
N LYS A 381 10.51 -13.98 -17.96
CA LYS A 381 9.06 -14.01 -17.73
C LYS A 381 8.74 -14.89 -16.51
N PRO A 382 7.82 -14.44 -15.63
CA PRO A 382 7.45 -15.21 -14.45
C PRO A 382 6.74 -16.50 -14.85
N SER A 383 6.86 -17.52 -14.01
CA SER A 383 6.01 -18.71 -14.10
C SER A 383 4.74 -18.48 -13.28
N HIS A 384 3.60 -18.86 -13.84
CA HIS A 384 2.29 -18.80 -13.19
C HIS A 384 1.60 -20.14 -13.38
N GLY A 385 0.91 -20.61 -12.34
CA GLY A 385 0.07 -21.78 -12.46
C GLY A 385 -0.99 -21.84 -11.37
N SER A 386 -2.09 -22.51 -11.71
CA SER A 386 -3.16 -22.80 -10.77
C SER A 386 -3.46 -24.31 -10.77
N VAL A 387 -3.95 -24.81 -9.64
CA VAL A 387 -4.46 -26.18 -9.47
C VAL A 387 -5.78 -26.13 -8.74
N ARG A 388 -6.73 -26.96 -9.18
CA ARG A 388 -8.01 -27.19 -8.48
C ARG A 388 -7.90 -28.49 -7.69
N LEU A 389 -8.41 -28.48 -6.48
CA LEU A 389 -8.50 -29.64 -5.60
C LEU A 389 -9.83 -30.34 -5.85
N GLU A 390 -9.88 -31.66 -5.65
CA GLU A 390 -11.12 -32.44 -5.79
C GLU A 390 -12.19 -32.03 -4.79
N SER A 391 -11.77 -31.60 -3.60
CA SER A 391 -12.64 -31.13 -2.52
C SER A 391 -11.99 -29.97 -1.78
N ALA A 392 -12.82 -29.04 -1.29
CA ALA A 392 -12.34 -27.91 -0.53
C ALA A 392 -11.74 -28.38 0.82
N THR A 393 -10.56 -27.87 1.17
CA THR A 393 -9.81 -28.34 2.34
C THR A 393 -8.98 -27.24 2.98
N ASN A 394 -8.61 -27.46 4.24
CA ASN A 394 -7.59 -26.71 4.98
C ASN A 394 -6.56 -27.66 5.64
N LEU A 395 -6.55 -28.94 5.24
CA LEU A 395 -5.60 -29.93 5.76
C LEU A 395 -4.21 -29.68 5.18
N GLY A 396 -3.21 -29.68 6.08
CA GLY A 396 -1.84 -29.38 5.73
C GLY A 396 -1.27 -30.33 4.69
N SER A 397 -1.51 -31.63 4.84
CA SER A 397 -1.03 -32.68 3.95
C SER A 397 -1.50 -32.50 2.51
N GLN A 398 -2.79 -32.21 2.32
CA GLN A 398 -3.41 -32.02 1.00
C GLN A 398 -2.91 -30.73 0.33
N LEU A 399 -2.90 -29.60 1.06
CA LEU A 399 -2.43 -28.32 0.51
C LEU A 399 -0.93 -28.33 0.22
N GLN A 400 -0.12 -28.97 1.07
CA GLN A 400 1.32 -29.13 0.84
C GLN A 400 1.62 -29.99 -0.40
N ALA A 401 0.91 -31.11 -0.56
CA ALA A 401 1.06 -31.96 -1.73
C ALA A 401 0.71 -31.19 -3.02
N ALA A 402 -0.42 -30.48 -3.02
CA ALA A 402 -0.87 -29.68 -4.16
C ALA A 402 0.07 -28.52 -4.49
N ALA A 403 0.51 -27.75 -3.48
CA ALA A 403 1.43 -26.64 -3.68
C ALA A 403 2.80 -27.09 -4.21
N THR A 404 3.32 -28.20 -3.67
CA THR A 404 4.60 -28.77 -4.09
C THR A 404 4.53 -29.31 -5.51
N ALA A 405 3.48 -30.08 -5.85
CA ALA A 405 3.27 -30.57 -7.21
C ALA A 405 3.07 -29.42 -8.22
N LEU A 406 2.36 -28.36 -7.82
CA LEU A 406 2.20 -27.16 -8.63
C LEU A 406 3.54 -26.46 -8.86
N PHE A 407 4.36 -26.30 -7.82
CA PHE A 407 5.70 -25.73 -7.91
C PHE A 407 6.58 -26.52 -8.88
N ASP A 408 6.70 -27.84 -8.68
CA ASP A 408 7.52 -28.73 -9.49
C ASP A 408 7.10 -28.71 -10.98
N ARG A 409 5.80 -28.49 -11.25
CA ARG A 409 5.24 -28.38 -12.61
C ARG A 409 5.60 -27.07 -13.33
N ILE A 410 5.67 -25.94 -12.63
CA ILE A 410 5.77 -24.62 -13.26
C ILE A 410 7.14 -23.95 -13.12
N VAL A 411 7.94 -24.37 -12.15
CA VAL A 411 9.26 -23.76 -11.91
C VAL A 411 10.25 -24.16 -12.99
N ASN A 412 11.09 -23.22 -13.42
CA ASN A 412 12.28 -23.53 -14.19
C ASN A 412 13.42 -23.85 -13.21
N PRO A 413 13.91 -25.10 -13.14
CA PRO A 413 14.89 -25.50 -12.14
C PRO A 413 16.28 -24.85 -12.34
N LYS A 414 16.54 -24.28 -13.52
CA LYS A 414 17.81 -23.61 -13.85
C LYS A 414 17.84 -22.14 -13.44
N LEU A 415 16.70 -21.55 -13.09
CA LEU A 415 16.61 -20.12 -12.80
C LEU A 415 16.54 -19.88 -11.30
N THR A 416 17.16 -18.78 -10.86
CA THR A 416 17.00 -18.30 -9.50
C THR A 416 15.75 -17.45 -9.34
N VAL A 417 15.11 -17.55 -8.17
CA VAL A 417 13.84 -16.91 -7.86
C VAL A 417 14.04 -15.72 -6.93
N ARG A 418 13.27 -14.65 -7.16
CA ARG A 418 13.29 -13.42 -6.36
C ARG A 418 11.98 -13.11 -5.66
N ARG A 419 10.85 -13.56 -6.22
CA ARG A 419 9.51 -13.28 -5.70
C ARG A 419 8.62 -14.51 -5.82
N LEU A 420 7.80 -14.75 -4.81
CA LEU A 420 6.79 -15.80 -4.76
C LEU A 420 5.46 -15.21 -4.32
N THR A 421 4.36 -15.69 -4.87
CA THR A 421 3.00 -15.40 -4.37
C THR A 421 2.21 -16.69 -4.38
N LEU A 422 1.65 -17.08 -3.23
CA LEU A 422 0.78 -18.24 -3.08
C LEU A 422 -0.61 -17.76 -2.69
N THR A 423 -1.63 -18.22 -3.39
CA THR A 423 -3.01 -17.82 -3.18
C THR A 423 -3.89 -19.04 -2.97
N ALA A 424 -4.67 -19.06 -1.89
CA ALA A 424 -5.85 -19.91 -1.74
C ALA A 424 -7.02 -19.23 -2.44
N ASN A 425 -7.56 -19.90 -3.45
CA ASN A 425 -8.60 -19.38 -4.33
C ASN A 425 -9.98 -19.76 -3.78
N ARG A 426 -11.00 -18.92 -4.01
CA ARG A 426 -12.40 -19.21 -3.66
C ARG A 426 -12.56 -19.77 -2.25
N VAL A 427 -12.00 -19.06 -1.27
CA VAL A 427 -12.10 -19.50 0.12
C VAL A 427 -13.55 -19.38 0.59
N VAL A 428 -14.05 -20.44 1.22
CA VAL A 428 -15.41 -20.53 1.77
C VAL A 428 -15.35 -20.96 3.22
N LYS A 429 -16.42 -20.73 3.98
CA LYS A 429 -16.52 -21.23 5.37
C LYS A 429 -16.39 -22.74 5.37
N ASP A 430 -15.57 -23.26 6.29
CA ASP A 430 -15.43 -24.70 6.51
C ASP A 430 -16.79 -25.27 6.95
N PRO A 431 -17.43 -26.15 6.16
CA PRO A 431 -18.72 -26.74 6.54
C PRO A 431 -18.57 -27.74 7.71
N GLY A 432 -17.34 -28.07 8.11
CA GLY A 432 -17.07 -29.10 9.11
C GLY A 432 -17.31 -30.53 8.61
N ILE A 433 -17.52 -30.69 7.31
CA ILE A 433 -17.81 -31.97 6.65
C ILE A 433 -16.66 -32.30 5.72
N PHE A 434 -16.15 -33.52 5.82
CA PHE A 434 -15.16 -34.07 4.89
C PHE A 434 -15.85 -34.96 3.88
N GLN A 435 -15.62 -34.69 2.61
CA GLN A 435 -15.95 -35.65 1.57
C GLN A 435 -14.87 -36.75 1.58
N THR A 436 -15.27 -37.95 1.99
CA THR A 436 -14.40 -39.13 2.02
C THR A 436 -14.69 -40.03 0.83
N ASP A 437 -13.66 -40.60 0.23
CA ASP A 437 -13.81 -41.75 -0.67
C ASP A 437 -13.59 -43.08 0.09
N PHE A 438 -13.75 -44.20 -0.60
CA PHE A 438 -13.59 -45.54 -0.01
C PHE A 438 -12.16 -45.84 0.48
N PHE A 439 -11.16 -45.09 0.00
CA PHE A 439 -9.75 -45.27 0.33
C PHE A 439 -9.24 -44.24 1.35
N THR A 440 -10.10 -43.31 1.77
CA THR A 440 -9.75 -42.23 2.69
C THR A 440 -9.71 -42.74 4.12
N ASP A 441 -8.54 -42.69 4.76
CA ASP A 441 -8.38 -42.93 6.19
C ASP A 441 -8.88 -41.72 7.00
N ALA A 442 -10.17 -41.73 7.33
CA ALA A 442 -10.83 -40.64 8.06
C ALA A 442 -10.19 -40.38 9.43
N ALA A 443 -9.77 -41.43 10.15
CA ALA A 443 -9.15 -41.30 11.47
C ALA A 443 -7.81 -40.56 11.40
N LYS A 444 -7.04 -40.80 10.32
CA LYS A 444 -5.80 -40.07 10.07
C LYS A 444 -6.04 -38.59 9.78
N LEU A 445 -7.06 -38.25 8.97
CA LEU A 445 -7.38 -36.85 8.64
C LEU A 445 -7.88 -36.09 9.88
N GLU A 446 -8.71 -36.72 10.70
CA GLU A 446 -9.20 -36.13 11.95
C GLU A 446 -8.05 -35.86 12.93
N LYS A 447 -7.14 -36.83 13.10
CA LYS A 447 -5.93 -36.66 13.91
C LYS A 447 -5.04 -35.52 13.40
N GLU A 448 -4.90 -35.38 12.08
CA GLU A 448 -4.16 -34.27 11.48
C GLU A 448 -4.80 -32.93 11.81
N LYS A 449 -6.12 -32.81 11.64
CA LYS A 449 -6.86 -31.58 11.97
C LYS A 449 -6.69 -31.21 13.44
N SER A 450 -6.88 -32.15 14.38
CA SER A 450 -6.68 -31.89 15.81
C SER A 450 -5.25 -31.46 16.13
N LEU A 451 -4.24 -32.04 15.47
CA LEU A 451 -2.86 -31.61 15.64
C LEU A 451 -2.65 -30.17 15.14
N GLN A 452 -3.17 -29.82 13.96
CA GLN A 452 -3.06 -28.48 13.42
C GLN A 452 -3.78 -27.44 14.31
N GLU A 453 -4.93 -27.78 14.88
CA GLU A 453 -5.67 -26.94 15.83
C GLU A 453 -4.88 -26.69 17.11
N ALA A 454 -4.27 -27.75 17.68
CA ALA A 454 -3.40 -27.62 18.86
C ALA A 454 -2.19 -26.72 18.57
N MET A 455 -1.55 -26.89 17.40
CA MET A 455 -0.42 -26.06 16.96
C MET A 455 -0.82 -24.59 16.77
N LEU A 456 -1.99 -24.34 16.19
CA LEU A 456 -2.54 -22.98 16.05
C LEU A 456 -2.82 -22.35 17.42
N GLY A 457 -3.39 -23.12 18.36
CA GLY A 457 -3.62 -22.69 19.74
C GLY A 457 -2.33 -22.27 20.46
N LEU A 458 -1.26 -23.07 20.31
CA LEU A 458 0.06 -22.73 20.86
C LEU A 458 0.62 -21.44 20.24
N LYS A 459 0.51 -21.28 18.92
CA LYS A 459 0.98 -20.07 18.21
C LYS A 459 0.21 -18.82 18.61
N LYS A 460 -1.10 -18.91 18.85
CA LYS A 460 -1.91 -17.78 19.35
C LYS A 460 -1.50 -17.35 20.75
N ARG A 461 -1.25 -18.32 21.64
CA ARG A 461 -0.97 -18.05 23.05
C ARG A 461 0.47 -17.61 23.32
N PHE A 462 1.44 -18.21 22.63
CA PHE A 462 2.87 -18.03 22.90
C PHE A 462 3.64 -17.35 21.76
N GLY A 463 2.94 -16.95 20.69
CA GLY A 463 3.51 -16.30 19.52
C GLY A 463 3.83 -17.26 18.37
N LYS A 464 3.91 -16.71 17.15
CA LYS A 464 4.04 -17.49 15.90
C LYS A 464 5.31 -18.38 15.85
N ASN A 465 6.36 -17.98 16.58
CA ASN A 465 7.63 -18.69 16.68
C ASN A 465 7.70 -19.71 17.85
N ALA A 466 6.62 -19.91 18.61
CA ALA A 466 6.62 -20.82 19.77
C ALA A 466 6.89 -22.29 19.38
N VAL A 467 6.32 -22.75 18.26
CA VAL A 467 6.58 -24.08 17.70
C VAL A 467 6.76 -23.97 16.19
N LEU A 468 7.86 -24.53 15.70
CA LEU A 468 8.29 -24.48 14.30
C LEU A 468 8.68 -25.88 13.82
N LYS A 469 8.57 -26.12 12.52
CA LYS A 469 9.10 -27.34 11.91
C LYS A 469 10.62 -27.25 11.84
N GLY A 470 11.30 -28.40 11.89
CA GLY A 470 12.77 -28.44 11.71
C GLY A 470 13.23 -27.81 10.40
N SER A 471 12.41 -27.89 9.34
CA SER A 471 12.67 -27.22 8.05
C SER A 471 12.81 -25.71 8.16
N ASN A 472 12.17 -25.06 9.15
CA ASN A 472 12.26 -23.62 9.37
C ASN A 472 13.63 -23.17 9.96
N TYR A 473 14.52 -24.12 10.25
CA TYR A 473 15.90 -23.87 10.70
C TYR A 473 16.95 -24.17 9.63
N LEU A 474 16.53 -24.67 8.45
CA LEU A 474 17.44 -24.92 7.34
C LEU A 474 17.96 -23.60 6.76
N GLU A 475 19.12 -23.65 6.12
CA GLU A 475 19.68 -22.50 5.43
C GLU A 475 18.75 -22.06 4.28
N GLY A 476 18.35 -20.79 4.28
CA GLY A 476 17.38 -20.24 3.34
C GLY A 476 15.93 -20.27 3.84
N ALA A 477 15.62 -20.87 4.98
CA ALA A 477 14.31 -20.71 5.61
C ALA A 477 14.04 -19.24 5.98
N THR A 478 12.78 -18.80 5.88
CA THR A 478 12.40 -17.41 6.19
C THR A 478 11.26 -17.30 7.21
N MET A 479 10.57 -18.40 7.53
CA MET A 479 9.39 -18.39 8.41
C MET A 479 9.65 -17.71 9.76
N ARG A 480 10.82 -17.96 10.38
CA ARG A 480 11.21 -17.39 11.67
C ARG A 480 11.21 -15.86 11.67
N ASP A 481 11.83 -15.29 10.65
CA ASP A 481 11.91 -13.85 10.47
C ASP A 481 10.56 -13.26 10.04
N ARG A 482 9.81 -13.97 9.19
CA ARG A 482 8.47 -13.54 8.72
C ARG A 482 7.47 -13.47 9.86
N ASN A 483 7.55 -14.39 10.81
CA ASN A 483 6.69 -14.39 11.99
C ASN A 483 6.83 -13.13 12.85
N GLY A 484 7.97 -12.43 12.79
CA GLY A 484 8.20 -11.14 13.43
C GLY A 484 7.89 -9.92 12.55
N ARG A 485 7.22 -10.11 11.41
CA ARG A 485 6.92 -9.04 10.44
C ARG A 485 5.41 -8.86 10.23
N ILE A 486 5.02 -7.64 9.89
CA ILE A 486 3.67 -7.25 9.44
C ILE A 486 3.84 -6.56 8.09
N GLY A 487 3.06 -6.97 7.07
CA GLY A 487 3.19 -6.44 5.71
C GLY A 487 4.58 -6.62 5.08
N GLY A 488 5.41 -7.55 5.58
CA GLY A 488 6.80 -7.76 5.13
C GLY A 488 7.85 -6.86 5.79
N HIS A 489 7.45 -6.01 6.73
CA HIS A 489 8.30 -5.10 7.50
C HIS A 489 8.31 -5.45 8.99
N LYS A 490 9.29 -4.94 9.76
CA LYS A 490 9.38 -5.23 11.20
C LYS A 490 8.09 -4.80 11.90
N ALA A 491 7.60 -5.67 12.78
CA ALA A 491 6.43 -5.36 13.60
C ALA A 491 6.76 -4.26 14.63
N GLU A 492 7.92 -4.36 15.27
CA GLU A 492 8.42 -3.48 16.34
C GLU A 492 9.69 -2.72 15.98
#